data_AF-A0A7W6D597-F1
#
_entry.id   AF-A0A7W6D597-F1
#
_cell.length_a   1.000
_cell.length_b   1.000
_cell.length_c   1.000
_cell.angle_alpha   90.00
_cell.angle_beta   90.00
_cell.angle_gamma   90.00
#
_symmetry.space_group_name_H-M   'P 1'
#
loop_
_entity.id
_entity.type
_entity.pdbx_description
1 polymer ?
#
loop_
_entity_poly.entity_id
_entity_poly.type
_entity_poly.pdbx_seq_one_letter_code
_entity_poly.pdbx_strand_id
1 'polypeptide(L)'
;MGRNGSAARTRMETCAVCGKLFPSGRLYHASSIRPGIFELIRQDVGGWSLDSRICGPDLSQYRRRYVADLLEQERGELSGLDRQVLESFEKGVSSVHASAAGLDKELEGETLGQRAADRVAAFGGSWGFIITFVVVLLCWMTINVIGFLGGGFDPYPFILLNLLLSCIAALQAPVIMMSQRRQEEKDRIRAENDYMINLRAELEIRQLHDMIEHQMAHQWERLAELQQIQIELLEGHQPPTQPPAKNSS
;
A
#
# COMPACT_ATOMS: atom_id res chain seq x y z
N MET A 1 -71.53 -4.65 51.96
CA MET A 1 -70.37 -5.55 52.21
C MET A 1 -69.75 -5.90 50.85
N GLY A 2 -68.45 -5.89 50.58
CA GLY A 2 -67.25 -5.54 51.33
C GLY A 2 -66.15 -5.17 50.32
N ARG A 3 -65.34 -4.17 50.67
CA ARG A 3 -64.14 -3.75 49.93
C ARG A 3 -63.01 -4.73 50.27
N ASN A 4 -62.32 -5.27 49.26
CA ASN A 4 -60.98 -5.85 49.43
C ASN A 4 -60.07 -5.31 48.33
N GLY A 5 -59.56 -4.10 48.53
CA GLY A 5 -58.42 -3.58 47.78
C GLY A 5 -57.14 -4.10 48.42
N SER A 6 -56.57 -5.16 47.84
CA SER A 6 -55.25 -5.66 48.23
C SER A 6 -54.18 -4.70 47.73
N ALA A 7 -53.61 -3.89 48.63
CA ALA A 7 -52.47 -3.04 48.32
C ALA A 7 -51.25 -3.94 48.03
N ALA A 8 -50.80 -3.95 46.77
CA ALA A 8 -49.61 -4.68 46.36
C ALA A 8 -48.38 -4.15 47.14
N ARG A 9 -47.83 -4.97 48.05
CA ARG A 9 -46.58 -4.67 48.75
C ARG A 9 -45.43 -4.65 47.73
N THR A 10 -44.85 -3.49 47.47
CA THR A 10 -43.66 -3.35 46.61
C THR A 10 -42.46 -4.01 47.30
N ARG A 11 -41.90 -5.06 46.68
CA ARG A 11 -40.68 -5.73 47.18
C ARG A 11 -39.50 -4.79 46.98
N MET A 12 -38.78 -4.46 48.06
CA MET A 12 -37.55 -3.69 48.02
C MET A 12 -36.36 -4.65 47.92
N GLU A 13 -35.42 -4.36 47.04
CA GLU A 13 -34.20 -5.12 46.83
C GLU A 13 -33.00 -4.15 46.84
N THR A 14 -31.81 -4.66 47.10
CA THR A 14 -30.61 -3.83 47.28
C THR A 14 -29.77 -3.83 46.01
N CYS A 15 -29.24 -2.67 45.61
CA CYS A 15 -28.22 -2.59 44.57
C CYS A 15 -26.89 -3.18 45.08
N ALA A 16 -26.28 -4.10 44.33
CA ALA A 16 -25.01 -4.72 44.69
C ALA A 16 -23.81 -3.76 44.60
N VAL A 17 -23.96 -2.61 43.91
CA VAL A 17 -22.90 -1.60 43.74
C VAL A 17 -22.98 -0.54 44.85
N CYS A 18 -24.06 0.24 44.91
CA CYS A 18 -24.17 1.32 45.91
C CYS A 18 -24.78 0.90 47.27
N GLY A 19 -25.26 -0.34 47.42
CA GLY A 19 -25.84 -0.83 48.67
C GLY A 19 -27.19 -0.21 49.07
N LYS A 20 -27.80 0.63 48.21
CA LYS A 20 -29.08 1.30 48.48
C LYS A 20 -30.28 0.41 48.12
N LEU A 21 -31.39 0.61 48.82
CA LEU A 21 -32.66 -0.06 48.59
C LEU A 21 -33.44 0.60 47.47
N PHE A 22 -33.91 -0.19 46.52
CA PHE A 22 -34.76 0.23 45.41
C PHE A 22 -35.99 -0.69 45.29
N PRO A 23 -37.10 -0.20 44.74
CA PRO A 23 -38.17 -1.07 44.27
C PRO A 23 -37.61 -2.09 43.27
N SER A 24 -37.95 -3.37 43.42
CA SER A 24 -37.48 -4.46 42.56
C SER A 24 -37.69 -4.23 41.05
N GLY A 25 -38.68 -3.42 40.65
CA GLY A 25 -38.90 -3.00 39.25
C GLY A 25 -37.95 -1.90 38.72
N ARG A 26 -37.09 -1.31 39.57
CA ARG A 26 -36.07 -0.30 39.18
C ARG A 26 -34.64 -0.85 39.18
N LEU A 27 -34.49 -2.15 39.40
CA LEU A 27 -33.22 -2.84 39.43
C LEU A 27 -33.09 -3.73 38.20
N TYR A 28 -31.93 -3.66 37.56
CA TYR A 28 -31.56 -4.48 36.42
C TYR A 28 -30.86 -5.74 36.91
N HIS A 29 -31.16 -6.87 36.27
CA HIS A 29 -30.54 -8.15 36.57
C HIS A 29 -29.19 -8.25 35.85
N ALA A 30 -28.18 -8.82 36.51
CA ALA A 30 -26.85 -8.93 35.93
C ALA A 30 -26.82 -9.70 34.59
N SER A 31 -27.71 -10.68 34.42
CA SER A 31 -27.90 -11.42 33.16
C SER A 31 -28.40 -10.58 31.98
N SER A 32 -28.99 -9.40 32.22
CA SER A 32 -29.48 -8.48 31.18
C SER A 32 -28.43 -7.45 30.73
N ILE A 33 -27.23 -7.49 31.33
CA ILE A 33 -26.15 -6.53 31.08
C ILE A 33 -25.18 -7.11 30.05
N ARG A 34 -24.69 -6.25 29.15
CA ARG A 34 -23.71 -6.62 28.12
C ARG A 34 -22.44 -7.24 28.76
N PRO A 35 -21.85 -8.31 28.19
CA PRO A 35 -20.74 -9.04 28.81
C PRO A 35 -19.54 -8.16 29.20
N GLY A 36 -19.17 -7.19 28.36
CA GLY A 36 -18.05 -6.28 28.66
C GLY A 36 -18.30 -5.37 29.87
N ILE A 37 -19.53 -4.90 30.05
CA ILE A 37 -19.91 -4.10 31.23
C ILE A 37 -20.01 -5.01 32.47
N PHE A 38 -20.50 -6.24 32.30
CA PHE A 38 -20.57 -7.23 33.38
C PHE A 38 -19.17 -7.54 33.94
N GLU A 39 -18.18 -7.74 33.07
CA GLU A 39 -16.81 -8.03 33.51
C GLU A 39 -16.17 -6.81 34.20
N LEU A 40 -16.42 -5.61 33.69
CA LEU A 40 -15.97 -4.36 34.32
C LEU A 40 -16.53 -4.18 35.74
N ILE A 41 -17.82 -4.48 35.94
CA ILE A 41 -18.46 -4.43 37.27
C ILE A 41 -17.89 -5.54 38.18
N ARG A 42 -17.65 -6.73 37.63
CA ARG A 42 -17.08 -7.86 38.37
C ARG A 42 -15.67 -7.56 38.91
N GLN A 43 -14.90 -6.79 38.16
CA GLN A 43 -13.55 -6.38 38.53
C GLN A 43 -13.55 -5.41 39.72
N ASP A 44 -14.55 -4.53 39.78
CA ASP A 44 -14.67 -3.50 40.82
C ASP A 44 -15.47 -3.95 42.06
N VAL A 45 -16.41 -4.90 41.91
CA VAL A 45 -17.35 -5.32 42.98
C VAL A 45 -17.15 -6.79 43.34
N GLY A 46 -16.62 -7.03 44.54
CA GLY A 46 -16.48 -8.37 45.11
C GLY A 46 -17.82 -9.05 45.35
N GLY A 47 -18.03 -10.23 44.76
CA GLY A 47 -19.27 -11.02 44.91
C GLY A 47 -20.32 -10.80 43.81
N TRP A 48 -19.99 -10.06 42.75
CA TRP A 48 -20.85 -9.90 41.58
C TRP A 48 -21.06 -11.22 40.83
N SER A 49 -22.33 -11.59 40.62
CA SER A 49 -22.77 -12.84 40.01
C SER A 49 -23.97 -12.61 39.08
N LEU A 50 -24.37 -13.64 38.32
CA LEU A 50 -25.51 -13.58 37.40
C LEU A 50 -26.85 -13.24 38.09
N ASP A 51 -26.97 -13.49 39.39
CA ASP A 51 -28.15 -13.21 40.21
C ASP A 51 -28.12 -11.81 40.87
N SER A 52 -27.03 -11.07 40.67
CA SER A 52 -26.84 -9.75 41.26
C SER A 52 -27.73 -8.70 40.58
N ARG A 53 -28.09 -7.67 41.34
CA ARG A 53 -28.94 -6.57 40.86
C ARG A 53 -28.26 -5.22 40.97
N ILE A 54 -28.45 -4.38 39.96
CA ILE A 54 -27.85 -3.05 39.88
C ILE A 54 -28.91 -1.99 39.60
N CYS A 55 -28.75 -0.80 40.19
CA CYS A 55 -29.66 0.32 39.93
C CYS A 55 -29.29 1.04 38.61
N GLY A 56 -30.28 1.68 37.98
CA GLY A 56 -30.06 2.43 36.74
C GLY A 56 -28.93 3.48 36.79
N PRO A 57 -28.79 4.28 37.87
CA PRO A 57 -27.69 5.24 38.01
C PRO A 57 -26.30 4.60 37.98
N ASP A 58 -26.06 3.55 38.78
CA ASP A 58 -24.77 2.86 38.84
C ASP A 58 -24.48 2.17 37.50
N LEU A 59 -25.49 1.52 36.91
CA LEU A 59 -25.37 0.89 35.59
C LEU A 59 -25.00 1.92 34.51
N SER A 60 -25.57 3.12 34.57
CA SER A 60 -25.27 4.21 33.63
C SER A 60 -23.83 4.72 33.79
N GLN A 61 -23.30 4.74 35.02
CA GLN A 61 -21.90 5.10 35.27
C GLN A 61 -20.94 4.06 34.69
N TYR A 62 -21.20 2.77 34.91
CA TYR A 62 -20.40 1.69 34.34
C TYR A 62 -20.49 1.64 32.80
N ARG A 63 -21.65 1.93 32.21
CA ARG A 63 -21.80 2.09 30.75
C ARG A 63 -20.88 3.18 30.19
N ARG A 64 -20.81 4.35 30.85
CA ARG A 64 -19.95 5.46 30.41
C ARG A 64 -18.46 5.10 30.51
N ARG A 65 -18.06 4.45 31.61
CA ARG A 65 -16.67 4.03 31.83
C ARG A 65 -16.25 2.94 30.84
N TYR A 66 -17.11 1.96 30.58
CA TYR A 66 -16.88 0.95 29.56
C TYR A 66 -16.66 1.54 28.16
N VAL A 67 -17.48 2.53 27.78
CA VAL A 67 -17.29 3.25 26.49
C VAL A 67 -15.98 4.03 26.47
N ALA A 68 -15.59 4.66 27.59
CA ALA A 68 -14.32 5.39 27.68
C ALA A 68 -13.10 4.47 27.54
N ASP A 69 -13.08 3.33 28.25
CA ASP A 69 -11.99 2.35 28.17
C ASP A 69 -11.88 1.75 26.75
N LEU A 70 -13.02 1.46 26.11
CA LEU A 70 -13.06 0.95 24.73
C LEU A 70 -12.48 1.96 23.74
N LEU A 71 -12.83 3.25 23.85
CA LEU A 71 -12.28 4.32 22.99
C LEU A 71 -10.77 4.51 23.20
N GLU A 72 -10.27 4.27 24.42
CA GLU A 72 -8.87 4.46 24.74
C GLU A 72 -7.99 3.28 24.26
N GLN A 73 -8.52 2.06 24.28
CA GLN A 73 -7.90 0.89 23.63
C GLN A 73 -7.83 1.05 22.11
N GLU A 74 -8.91 1.47 21.45
CA GLU A 74 -8.95 1.71 20.00
C GLU A 74 -7.89 2.73 19.55
N ARG A 75 -7.71 3.83 20.31
CA ARG A 75 -6.68 4.84 20.02
C ARG A 75 -5.25 4.26 20.11
N GLY A 76 -5.03 3.29 21.01
CA GLY A 76 -3.76 2.59 21.14
C GLY A 76 -3.49 1.61 20.00
N GLU A 77 -4.51 0.84 19.59
CA GLU A 77 -4.40 -0.13 18.48
C GLU A 77 -4.17 0.55 17.13
N LEU A 78 -4.90 1.63 16.83
CA LEU A 78 -4.73 2.42 15.60
C LEU A 78 -3.28 2.94 15.46
N SER A 79 -2.70 3.46 16.55
CA SER A 79 -1.32 3.95 16.55
C SER A 79 -0.28 2.84 16.34
N GLY A 80 -0.58 1.60 16.73
CA GLY A 80 0.30 0.44 16.50
C GLY A 80 0.27 -0.01 15.04
N LEU A 81 -0.92 -0.02 14.45
CA LEU A 81 -1.15 -0.43 13.08
C LEU A 81 -0.48 0.53 12.07
N ASP A 82 -0.61 1.85 12.29
CA ASP A 82 0.05 2.88 11.47
C ASP A 82 1.57 2.67 11.39
N ARG A 83 2.18 2.28 12.53
CA ARG A 83 3.63 2.05 12.62
C ARG A 83 4.06 0.80 11.87
N GLN A 84 3.27 -0.26 11.93
CA GLN A 84 3.52 -1.52 11.21
C GLN A 84 3.38 -1.34 9.69
N VAL A 85 2.40 -0.55 9.27
CA VAL A 85 2.21 -0.15 7.87
C VAL A 85 3.46 0.59 7.38
N LEU A 86 3.92 1.61 8.12
CA LEU A 86 5.10 2.41 7.75
C LEU A 86 6.37 1.55 7.58
N GLU A 87 6.61 0.62 8.52
CA GLU A 87 7.78 -0.25 8.50
C GLU A 87 7.74 -1.24 7.32
N SER A 88 6.55 -1.69 6.92
CA SER A 88 6.35 -2.56 5.76
C SER A 88 6.63 -1.83 4.44
N PHE A 89 6.23 -0.56 4.35
CA PHE A 89 6.54 0.31 3.22
C PHE A 89 8.04 0.61 3.09
N GLU A 90 8.72 0.96 4.19
CA GLU A 90 10.18 1.22 4.16
C GLU A 90 10.97 0.01 3.66
N LYS A 91 10.61 -1.20 4.13
CA LYS A 91 11.23 -2.46 3.68
C LYS A 91 10.94 -2.75 2.21
N GLY A 92 9.71 -2.51 1.74
CA GLY A 92 9.30 -2.69 0.34
C GLY A 92 10.05 -1.76 -0.61
N VAL A 93 10.03 -0.44 -0.33
CA VAL A 93 10.67 0.59 -1.15
C VAL A 93 12.19 0.41 -1.24
N SER A 94 12.84 0.02 -0.14
CA SER A 94 14.29 -0.25 -0.16
C SER A 94 14.67 -1.43 -1.05
N SER A 95 13.79 -2.43 -1.20
CA SER A 95 14.06 -3.62 -2.02
C SER A 95 14.03 -3.33 -3.53
N VAL A 96 13.18 -2.38 -3.95
CA VAL A 96 13.06 -1.95 -5.35
C VAL A 96 14.30 -1.16 -5.78
N HIS A 97 14.76 -0.22 -4.96
CA HIS A 97 15.98 0.57 -5.25
C HIS A 97 17.25 -0.29 -5.31
N ALA A 98 17.37 -1.29 -4.43
CA ALA A 98 18.50 -2.22 -4.46
C ALA A 98 18.54 -3.08 -5.74
N SER A 99 17.36 -3.42 -6.28
CA SER A 99 17.24 -4.24 -7.50
C SER A 99 17.66 -3.47 -8.76
N ALA A 100 17.34 -2.17 -8.83
CA ALA A 100 17.79 -1.31 -9.94
C ALA A 100 19.31 -1.12 -9.95
N ALA A 101 19.93 -0.91 -8.76
CA ALA A 101 21.37 -0.67 -8.65
C ALA A 101 22.23 -1.91 -8.94
N GLY A 102 21.68 -3.12 -8.79
CA GLY A 102 22.37 -4.36 -9.16
C GLY A 102 22.55 -4.55 -10.67
N LEU A 103 21.66 -3.96 -11.47
CA LEU A 103 21.60 -4.16 -12.93
C LEU A 103 22.77 -3.53 -13.67
N ASP A 104 23.13 -2.29 -13.31
CA ASP A 104 24.23 -1.58 -13.94
C ASP A 104 25.56 -2.30 -13.72
N LYS A 105 25.71 -2.99 -12.59
CA LYS A 105 26.89 -3.79 -12.24
C LYS A 105 27.02 -5.07 -13.06
N GLU A 106 25.92 -5.73 -13.38
CA GLU A 106 25.92 -6.96 -14.19
C GLU A 106 26.26 -6.68 -15.66
N LEU A 107 25.94 -5.47 -16.14
CA LEU A 107 26.18 -5.02 -17.51
C LEU A 107 27.63 -4.51 -17.76
N GLU A 108 28.44 -4.33 -16.72
CA GLU A 108 29.78 -3.73 -16.80
C GLU A 108 30.93 -4.70 -17.18
N GLY A 109 30.64 -5.99 -17.33
CA GLY A 109 31.60 -7.04 -17.71
C GLY A 109 32.05 -7.02 -19.18
N GLU A 110 32.41 -5.85 -19.74
CA GLU A 110 32.77 -5.75 -21.16
C GLU A 110 34.24 -6.09 -21.45
N THR A 111 34.46 -6.93 -22.46
CA THR A 111 35.82 -7.24 -22.94
C THR A 111 36.40 -6.06 -23.74
N LEU A 112 37.75 -5.95 -23.77
CA LEU A 112 38.45 -4.88 -24.50
C LEU A 112 38.07 -4.80 -25.99
N GLY A 113 37.83 -5.95 -26.63
CA GLY A 113 37.43 -6.02 -28.05
C GLY A 113 36.01 -5.48 -28.29
N GLN A 114 35.07 -5.78 -27.39
CA GLN A 114 33.71 -5.25 -27.49
C GLN A 114 33.66 -3.73 -27.27
N ARG A 115 34.48 -3.22 -26.33
CA ARG A 115 34.59 -1.78 -26.07
C ARG A 115 35.21 -1.02 -27.24
N ALA A 116 36.12 -1.65 -27.98
CA ALA A 116 36.68 -1.09 -29.22
C ALA A 116 35.65 -1.10 -30.36
N ALA A 117 34.92 -2.21 -30.56
CA ALA A 117 33.90 -2.33 -31.60
C ALA A 117 32.79 -1.28 -31.44
N ASP A 118 32.30 -1.06 -30.23
CA ASP A 118 31.25 -0.07 -29.96
C ASP A 118 31.73 1.37 -30.19
N ARG A 119 32.98 1.67 -29.85
CA ARG A 119 33.56 2.98 -30.14
C ARG A 119 33.71 3.20 -31.66
N VAL A 120 34.10 2.17 -32.40
CA VAL A 120 34.19 2.22 -33.87
C VAL A 120 32.81 2.39 -34.51
N ALA A 121 31.79 1.66 -34.03
CA ALA A 121 30.41 1.79 -34.50
C ALA A 121 29.83 3.19 -34.20
N ALA A 122 30.03 3.70 -32.99
CA ALA A 122 29.58 5.04 -32.59
C ALA A 122 30.28 6.16 -33.40
N PHE A 123 31.57 6.00 -33.67
CA PHE A 123 32.33 6.95 -34.48
C PHE A 123 31.88 6.93 -35.95
N GLY A 124 31.69 5.74 -36.52
CA GLY A 124 31.22 5.57 -37.90
C GLY A 124 29.78 6.05 -38.14
N GLY A 125 28.95 6.12 -37.10
CA GLY A 125 27.57 6.63 -37.16
C GLY A 125 27.42 8.14 -36.99
N SER A 126 28.51 8.89 -36.76
CA SER A 126 28.44 10.33 -36.51
C SER A 126 28.33 11.15 -37.81
N TRP A 127 27.47 12.17 -37.81
CA TRP A 127 27.33 13.13 -38.90
C TRP A 127 28.65 13.84 -39.25
N GLY A 128 29.50 14.12 -38.25
CA GLY A 128 30.81 14.76 -38.47
C GLY A 128 31.80 13.85 -39.20
N PHE A 129 31.74 12.54 -38.95
CA PHE A 129 32.57 11.55 -39.66
C PHE A 129 32.17 11.49 -41.13
N ILE A 130 30.87 11.42 -41.43
CA ILE A 130 30.33 11.38 -42.81
C ILE A 130 30.80 12.59 -43.62
N ILE A 131 30.68 13.81 -43.06
CA ILE A 131 31.07 15.04 -43.75
C ILE A 131 32.58 15.06 -44.01
N THR A 132 33.39 14.73 -43.00
CA THR A 132 34.86 14.70 -43.13
C THR A 132 35.30 13.67 -44.16
N PHE A 133 34.66 12.49 -44.17
CA PHE A 133 34.94 11.42 -45.11
C PHE A 133 34.66 11.84 -46.56
N VAL A 134 33.52 12.49 -46.81
CA VAL A 134 33.19 13.04 -48.14
C VAL A 134 34.20 14.09 -48.59
N VAL A 135 34.61 15.00 -47.71
CA VAL A 135 35.62 16.03 -48.03
C VAL A 135 36.96 15.41 -48.40
N VAL A 136 37.42 14.41 -47.63
CA VAL A 136 38.67 13.70 -47.92
C VAL A 136 38.60 12.98 -49.27
N LEU A 137 37.48 12.33 -49.60
CA LEU A 137 37.28 11.69 -50.90
C LEU A 137 37.35 12.70 -52.05
N LEU A 138 36.65 13.83 -51.94
CA LEU A 138 36.69 14.88 -52.95
C LEU A 138 38.09 15.48 -53.12
N CYS A 139 38.81 15.67 -52.01
CA CYS A 139 40.19 16.14 -52.02
C CYS A 139 41.11 15.14 -52.74
N TRP A 140 41.01 13.85 -52.40
CA TRP A 140 41.78 12.78 -53.05
C TRP A 140 41.53 12.71 -54.55
N MET A 141 40.26 12.76 -54.97
CA MET A 141 39.89 12.76 -56.39
C MET A 141 40.48 13.99 -57.11
N THR A 142 40.38 15.18 -56.50
CA THR A 142 40.88 16.43 -57.10
C THR A 142 42.40 16.41 -57.27
N ILE A 143 43.15 15.93 -56.28
CA ILE A 143 44.62 15.78 -56.35
C ILE A 143 45.02 14.83 -57.49
N ASN A 144 44.32 13.70 -57.64
CA ASN A 144 44.64 12.71 -58.67
C ASN A 144 44.23 13.16 -60.08
N VAL A 145 43.14 13.92 -60.23
CA VAL A 145 42.68 14.46 -61.52
C VAL A 145 43.60 15.56 -62.05
N ILE A 146 44.05 16.47 -61.18
CA ILE A 146 44.94 17.59 -61.57
C ILE A 146 46.34 17.09 -61.95
N GLY A 147 46.68 15.83 -61.63
CA GLY A 147 47.91 15.20 -62.10
C GLY A 147 49.16 15.86 -61.54
N PHE A 148 49.09 16.39 -60.30
CA PHE A 148 50.13 17.20 -59.67
C PHE A 148 51.51 16.49 -59.56
N LEU A 149 51.59 15.18 -59.85
CA LEU A 149 52.82 14.37 -59.83
C LEU A 149 53.23 13.74 -61.18
N GLY A 150 52.77 14.23 -62.34
CA GLY A 150 53.30 13.80 -63.65
C GLY A 150 52.80 12.44 -64.16
N GLY A 151 51.73 11.93 -63.54
CA GLY A 151 51.03 10.69 -63.84
C GLY A 151 50.23 10.35 -62.58
N GLY A 152 48.90 10.47 -62.63
CA GLY A 152 48.06 10.33 -61.44
C GLY A 152 48.38 9.04 -60.68
N PHE A 153 48.54 9.13 -59.36
CA PHE A 153 48.82 7.95 -58.51
C PHE A 153 47.66 6.94 -58.56
N ASP A 154 46.43 7.45 -58.66
CA ASP A 154 45.19 6.69 -58.88
C ASP A 154 44.38 7.37 -60.01
N PRO A 155 44.69 7.11 -61.30
CA PRO A 155 43.97 7.70 -62.42
C PRO A 155 42.52 7.24 -62.46
N TYR A 156 41.64 8.06 -63.06
CA TYR A 156 40.26 7.63 -63.35
C TYR A 156 40.28 6.28 -64.10
N PRO A 157 39.63 5.21 -63.59
CA PRO A 157 38.46 5.16 -62.70
C PRO A 157 38.70 4.93 -61.18
N PHE A 158 39.86 5.31 -60.62
CA PHE A 158 40.20 5.24 -59.18
C PHE A 158 40.16 3.83 -58.55
N ILE A 159 41.03 2.93 -59.02
CA ILE A 159 41.02 1.52 -58.58
C ILE A 159 41.44 1.34 -57.12
N LEU A 160 42.41 2.13 -56.65
CA LEU A 160 42.92 2.01 -55.28
C LEU A 160 41.91 2.52 -54.27
N LEU A 161 41.27 3.66 -54.56
CA LEU A 161 40.19 4.21 -53.74
C LEU A 161 39.00 3.23 -53.67
N ASN A 162 38.61 2.64 -54.79
CA ASN A 162 37.52 1.65 -54.81
C ASN A 162 37.85 0.40 -53.99
N LEU A 163 39.09 -0.09 -54.06
CA LEU A 163 39.54 -1.24 -53.26
C LEU A 163 39.50 -0.91 -51.75
N LEU A 164 40.00 0.27 -51.37
CA LEU A 164 40.01 0.72 -49.98
C LEU A 164 38.59 0.87 -49.42
N LEU A 165 37.70 1.54 -50.16
CA LEU A 165 36.30 1.71 -49.77
C LEU A 165 35.59 0.35 -49.61
N SER A 166 35.83 -0.58 -50.53
CA SER A 166 35.25 -1.93 -50.47
C SER A 166 35.72 -2.70 -49.22
N CYS A 167 37.02 -2.58 -48.88
CA CYS A 167 37.57 -3.22 -47.69
C CYS A 167 37.00 -2.62 -46.40
N ILE A 168 36.89 -1.29 -46.31
CA ILE A 168 36.29 -0.59 -45.17
C ILE A 168 34.83 -1.01 -45.00
N ALA A 169 34.04 -0.99 -46.08
CA ALA A 169 32.63 -1.37 -46.05
C ALA A 169 32.43 -2.83 -45.62
N ALA A 170 33.27 -3.75 -46.10
CA ALA A 170 33.23 -5.15 -45.74
C ALA A 170 33.48 -5.40 -44.24
N LEU A 171 34.41 -4.64 -43.63
CA LEU A 171 34.68 -4.72 -42.19
C LEU A 171 33.62 -3.96 -41.35
N GLN A 172 32.99 -2.94 -41.91
CA GLN A 172 32.03 -2.10 -41.22
C GLN A 172 30.74 -2.86 -40.89
N ALA A 173 30.17 -3.63 -41.82
CA ALA A 173 28.90 -4.32 -41.59
C ALA A 173 28.92 -5.33 -40.41
N PRO A 174 29.95 -6.20 -40.26
CA PRO A 174 30.08 -7.07 -39.09
C PRO A 174 30.28 -6.31 -37.78
N VAL A 175 31.06 -5.23 -37.78
CA VAL A 175 31.30 -4.41 -36.57
C VAL A 175 30.00 -3.75 -36.10
N ILE A 176 29.25 -3.17 -37.03
CA ILE A 176 27.92 -2.61 -36.74
C ILE A 176 26.99 -3.71 -36.22
N MET A 177 26.91 -4.87 -36.88
CA MET A 177 26.04 -5.97 -36.47
C MET A 177 26.41 -6.52 -35.08
N MET A 178 27.70 -6.61 -34.75
CA MET A 178 28.16 -7.01 -33.42
C MET A 178 27.76 -5.99 -32.35
N SER A 179 27.91 -4.69 -32.63
CA SER A 179 27.48 -3.64 -31.70
C SER A 179 25.95 -3.59 -31.54
N GLN A 180 25.18 -3.82 -32.61
CA GLN A 180 23.72 -3.88 -32.58
C GLN A 180 23.22 -5.05 -31.76
N ARG A 181 23.69 -6.28 -32.01
CA ARG A 181 23.32 -7.46 -31.20
C ARG A 181 23.60 -7.25 -29.72
N ARG A 182 24.69 -6.56 -29.40
CA ARG A 182 25.04 -6.23 -28.01
C ARG A 182 24.07 -5.23 -27.40
N GLN A 183 23.74 -4.17 -28.13
CA GLN A 183 22.77 -3.17 -27.66
C GLN A 183 21.38 -3.79 -27.49
N GLU A 184 20.93 -4.63 -28.42
CA GLU A 184 19.69 -5.39 -28.33
C GLU A 184 19.65 -6.32 -27.11
N GLU A 185 20.75 -7.00 -26.80
CA GLU A 185 20.87 -7.84 -25.62
C GLU A 185 20.70 -7.03 -24.33
N LYS A 186 21.38 -5.87 -24.23
CA LYS A 186 21.25 -4.97 -23.08
C LYS A 186 19.84 -4.43 -22.96
N ASP A 187 19.23 -4.03 -24.06
CA ASP A 187 17.88 -3.49 -24.09
C ASP A 187 16.85 -4.58 -23.73
N ARG A 188 17.07 -5.84 -24.14
CA ARG A 188 16.25 -6.99 -23.72
C ARG A 188 16.33 -7.22 -22.21
N ILE A 189 17.53 -7.25 -21.65
CA ILE A 189 17.74 -7.45 -20.21
C ILE A 189 17.08 -6.31 -19.40
N ARG A 190 17.23 -5.07 -19.85
CA ARG A 190 16.56 -3.91 -19.24
C ARG A 190 15.05 -4.04 -19.30
N ALA A 191 14.48 -4.40 -20.45
CA ALA A 191 13.05 -4.57 -20.62
C ALA A 191 12.48 -5.71 -19.74
N GLU A 192 13.20 -6.83 -19.62
CA GLU A 192 12.81 -7.94 -18.73
C GLU A 192 12.81 -7.51 -17.26
N ASN A 193 13.81 -6.74 -16.83
CA ASN A 193 13.87 -6.21 -15.47
C ASN A 193 12.75 -5.19 -15.20
N ASP A 194 12.55 -4.22 -16.09
CA ASP A 194 11.46 -3.24 -15.98
C ASP A 194 10.10 -3.94 -15.88
N TYR A 195 9.89 -5.00 -16.66
CA TYR A 195 8.71 -5.85 -16.56
C TYR A 195 8.57 -6.50 -15.17
N MET A 196 9.65 -7.08 -14.64
CA MET A 196 9.64 -7.71 -13.31
C MET A 196 9.39 -6.69 -12.19
N ILE A 197 9.95 -5.49 -12.27
CA ILE A 197 9.69 -4.40 -11.32
C ILE A 197 8.21 -4.00 -11.37
N ASN A 198 7.65 -3.85 -12.58
CA ASN A 198 6.25 -3.47 -12.74
C ASN A 198 5.30 -4.54 -12.18
N LEU A 199 5.56 -5.82 -12.49
CA LEU A 199 4.77 -6.93 -11.95
C LEU A 199 4.82 -6.97 -10.43
N ARG A 200 5.99 -6.71 -9.84
CA ARG A 200 6.16 -6.64 -8.39
C ARG A 200 5.37 -5.48 -7.79
N ALA A 201 5.45 -4.29 -8.40
CA ALA A 201 4.68 -3.13 -7.96
C ALA A 201 3.17 -3.41 -8.02
N GLU A 202 2.69 -4.08 -9.06
CA GLU A 202 1.28 -4.48 -9.17
C GLU A 202 0.86 -5.43 -8.04
N LEU A 203 1.70 -6.40 -7.67
CA LEU A 203 1.44 -7.31 -6.55
C LEU A 203 1.45 -6.59 -5.20
N GLU A 204 2.40 -5.69 -4.97
CA GLU A 204 2.47 -4.89 -3.74
C GLU A 204 1.23 -3.99 -3.58
N ILE A 205 0.76 -3.36 -4.67
CA ILE A 205 -0.47 -2.57 -4.67
C ILE A 205 -1.69 -3.44 -4.33
N ARG A 206 -1.80 -4.64 -4.89
CA ARG A 206 -2.88 -5.58 -4.55
C ARG A 206 -2.86 -5.96 -3.07
N GLN A 207 -1.69 -6.28 -2.51
CA GLN A 207 -1.55 -6.62 -1.10
C GLN A 207 -1.96 -5.46 -0.18
N LEU A 208 -1.57 -4.24 -0.52
CA LEU A 208 -1.99 -3.05 0.21
C LEU A 208 -3.51 -2.86 0.14
N HIS A 209 -4.11 -3.11 -1.02
CA HIS A 209 -5.55 -3.04 -1.20
C HIS A 209 -6.29 -4.03 -0.29
N ASP A 210 -5.86 -5.30 -0.28
CA ASP A 210 -6.45 -6.35 0.56
C ASP A 210 -6.33 -6.00 2.05
N MET A 211 -5.19 -5.44 2.47
CA MET A 211 -4.99 -5.04 3.86
C MET A 211 -5.89 -3.86 4.25
N ILE A 212 -6.05 -2.87 3.38
CA ILE A 212 -6.96 -1.74 3.60
C ILE A 212 -8.40 -2.22 3.69
N GLU A 213 -8.84 -3.11 2.79
CA GLU A 213 -10.19 -3.65 2.81
C GLU A 213 -10.47 -4.41 4.12
N HIS A 214 -9.53 -5.25 4.55
CA HIS A 214 -9.64 -5.96 5.83
C HIS A 214 -9.75 -5.01 7.02
N GLN A 215 -8.93 -3.95 7.06
CA GLN A 215 -8.98 -2.95 8.12
C GLN A 215 -10.31 -2.16 8.10
N MET A 216 -10.79 -1.75 6.94
CA MET A 216 -12.07 -1.04 6.81
C MET A 216 -13.24 -1.89 7.30
N ALA A 217 -13.24 -3.20 7.02
CA ALA A 217 -14.27 -4.11 7.50
C ALA A 217 -14.34 -4.13 9.04
N HIS A 218 -13.18 -4.21 9.71
CA HIS A 218 -13.13 -4.13 11.17
C HIS A 218 -13.65 -2.78 11.70
N GLN A 219 -13.27 -1.67 11.07
CA GLN A 219 -13.75 -0.34 11.45
C GLN A 219 -15.28 -0.20 11.27
N TRP A 220 -15.85 -0.82 10.23
CA TRP A 220 -17.29 -0.84 9.98
C TRP A 220 -18.07 -1.60 11.06
N GLU A 221 -17.58 -2.78 11.47
CA GLU A 221 -18.20 -3.54 12.57
C GLU A 221 -18.23 -2.71 13.86
N ARG A 222 -17.13 -2.03 14.19
CA ARG A 222 -17.04 -1.16 15.37
C ARG A 222 -17.98 0.04 15.32
N LEU A 223 -18.07 0.70 14.17
CA LEU A 223 -19.04 1.79 13.96
C LEU A 223 -20.48 1.31 14.12
N ALA A 224 -20.80 0.13 13.61
CA ALA A 224 -22.11 -0.48 13.79
C ALA A 224 -22.40 -0.79 15.27
N GLU A 225 -21.44 -1.33 16.02
CA GLU A 225 -21.58 -1.56 17.47
C GLU A 225 -21.86 -0.27 18.23
N LEU A 226 -21.12 0.81 17.93
CA LEU A 226 -21.31 2.12 18.57
C LEU A 226 -22.69 2.71 18.25
N GLN A 227 -23.15 2.62 17.00
CA GLN A 227 -24.50 3.04 16.62
C GLN A 227 -25.57 2.26 17.39
N GLN A 228 -25.39 0.94 17.55
CA GLN A 228 -26.33 0.10 18.26
C GLN A 228 -26.45 0.49 19.74
N ILE A 229 -25.32 0.81 20.38
CA ILE A 229 -25.30 1.32 21.76
C ILE A 229 -26.04 2.68 21.84
N GLN A 230 -25.85 3.57 20.88
CA GLN A 230 -26.58 4.85 20.85
C GLN A 230 -28.10 4.64 20.74
N ILE A 231 -28.55 3.70 19.90
CA ILE A 231 -29.97 3.37 19.77
C ILE A 231 -30.51 2.83 21.10
N GLU A 232 -29.82 1.89 21.74
CA GLU A 232 -30.23 1.33 23.04
C GLU A 232 -30.31 2.41 24.14
N LEU A 233 -29.39 3.38 24.14
CA LEU A 233 -29.40 4.50 25.09
C LEU A 233 -30.58 5.45 24.85
N LEU A 234 -30.95 5.70 23.59
CA LEU A 234 -32.12 6.49 23.21
C LEU A 234 -33.42 5.77 23.59
N GLU A 235 -33.52 4.47 23.33
CA GLU A 235 -34.67 3.64 23.72
C GLU A 235 -34.80 3.52 25.24
N GLY A 236 -33.67 3.39 25.96
CA GLY A 236 -33.64 3.33 27.43
C GLY A 236 -34.01 4.64 28.14
N HIS A 237 -34.03 5.78 27.43
CA HIS A 237 -34.51 7.07 27.95
C HIS A 237 -36.02 7.25 27.81
N GLN A 238 -36.75 6.33 27.20
CA GLN A 238 -38.21 6.44 27.07
C GLN A 238 -38.87 6.04 28.41
N PRO A 239 -39.51 6.97 29.15
CA PRO A 239 -40.26 6.61 30.35
C PRO A 239 -41.40 5.64 29.96
N PRO A 240 -41.79 4.70 30.84
CA PRO A 240 -42.87 3.76 30.53
C PRO A 240 -44.12 4.55 30.14
N THR A 241 -44.56 4.40 28.89
CA THR A 241 -45.80 4.95 28.39
C THR A 241 -46.93 4.39 29.26
N GLN A 242 -47.56 5.26 30.06
CA GLN A 242 -48.75 4.89 30.81
C GLN A 242 -49.79 4.33 29.83
N PRO A 243 -50.39 3.16 30.08
CA PRO A 243 -51.47 2.66 29.24
C PRO A 243 -52.63 3.67 29.28
N PRO A 244 -53.34 3.87 28.16
CA PRO A 244 -54.39 4.88 28.08
C PRO A 244 -55.45 4.63 29.15
N ALA A 245 -55.74 5.67 29.93
CA ALA A 245 -56.81 5.67 30.91
C ALA A 245 -58.11 5.28 30.20
N LYS A 246 -58.69 4.14 30.61
CA LYS A 246 -60.05 3.76 30.23
C LYS A 246 -60.98 4.81 30.83
N ASN A 247 -61.40 5.77 30.01
CA ASN A 247 -62.48 6.68 30.38
C ASN A 247 -63.77 5.87 30.47
N SER A 248 -64.18 5.61 31.71
CA SER A 248 -65.56 5.28 32.07
C SER A 248 -66.36 6.56 32.11
N SER A 249 -67.20 6.80 31.10
CA SER A 249 -68.44 7.59 31.14
C SER A 249 -69.22 7.33 29.87
#